data_AF-A0A7W0PZY0-F1
#
_entry.id   AF-A0A7W0PZY0-F1
#
_cell.length_a   1.000
_cell.length_b   1.000
_cell.length_c   1.000
_cell.angle_alpha   90.00
_cell.angle_beta   90.00
_cell.angle_gamma   90.00
#
_symmetry.space_group_name_H-M   'P 1'
#
loop_
_entity.id
_entity.type
_entity.pdbx_description
1 polymer ?
#
loop_
_entity_poly.entity_id
_entity_poly.type
_entity_poly.pdbx_seq_one_letter_code
_entity_poly.pdbx_strand_id
1 'polypeptide(L)'
;MTSQQQVRAWWNRNPMSYDVDAPIDHARHSREYFRELDSRIFHPRYMRLTVADGDTRAFSRYVDFAALEGKDVLEVGPGSGIAVQLFAEAGANTTAVDLTPWAVETTRARLEAFD
;
A
#
# COMPACT_ATOMS: atom_id res chain seq x y z
N MET A 1 -21.71 16.08 14.85
CA MET A 1 -20.46 15.65 14.20
C MET A 1 -19.97 16.75 13.29
N THR A 2 -18.69 17.08 13.32
CA THR A 2 -18.06 18.00 12.36
C THR A 2 -17.84 17.29 11.01
N SER A 3 -17.58 18.05 9.94
CA SER A 3 -17.23 17.50 8.63
C SER A 3 -16.04 16.54 8.70
N GLN A 4 -15.00 16.90 9.46
CA GLN A 4 -13.82 16.05 9.65
C GLN A 4 -14.13 14.75 10.40
N GLN A 5 -15.05 14.78 11.38
CA GLN A 5 -15.51 13.57 12.05
C GLN A 5 -16.31 12.66 11.11
N GLN A 6 -17.12 13.24 10.22
CA GLN A 6 -17.87 12.49 9.21
C GLN A 6 -16.94 11.82 8.19
N VAL A 7 -15.92 12.55 7.71
CA VAL A 7 -14.88 11.99 6.82
C VAL A 7 -14.17 10.82 7.49
N ARG A 8 -13.72 11.00 8.75
CA ARG A 8 -13.06 9.93 9.51
C ARG A 8 -13.97 8.71 9.70
N ALA A 9 -15.23 8.93 10.06
CA ALA A 9 -16.20 7.86 10.23
C ALA A 9 -16.50 7.11 8.93
N TRP A 10 -16.54 7.81 7.79
CA TRP A 10 -16.75 7.19 6.49
C TRP A 10 -15.59 6.26 6.12
N TRP A 11 -14.34 6.75 6.19
CA TRP A 11 -13.15 5.96 5.86
C TRP A 11 -12.92 4.80 6.83
N ASN A 12 -13.23 4.95 8.12
CA ASN A 12 -13.16 3.82 9.06
C ASN A 12 -14.13 2.69 8.72
N ARG A 13 -15.28 3.00 8.09
CA ARG A 13 -16.23 1.98 7.62
C ARG A 13 -15.90 1.44 6.23
N ASN A 14 -15.15 2.19 5.43
CA ASN A 14 -14.82 1.88 4.04
C ASN A 14 -13.30 2.01 3.84
N PRO A 15 -12.47 1.21 4.53
CA PRO A 15 -11.05 1.23 4.29
C PRO A 15 -10.76 0.80 2.84
N MET A 16 -9.62 1.23 2.31
CA MET A 16 -9.15 0.85 0.98
C MET A 16 -8.58 -0.58 1.01
N SER A 17 -9.44 -1.58 1.25
CA SER A 17 -9.05 -2.97 1.50
C SER A 17 -8.99 -3.85 0.25
N TYR A 18 -9.59 -3.41 -0.85
CA TYR A 18 -9.61 -4.09 -2.17
C TYR A 18 -10.14 -5.55 -2.18
N ASP A 19 -10.81 -5.98 -1.10
CA ASP A 19 -11.37 -7.32 -0.91
C ASP A 19 -12.89 -7.30 -0.64
N VAL A 20 -13.56 -6.15 -0.87
CA VAL A 20 -14.97 -5.92 -0.49
C VAL A 20 -15.94 -6.83 -1.23
N ASP A 21 -15.85 -6.91 -2.56
CA ASP A 21 -16.79 -7.70 -3.39
C ASP A 21 -16.33 -9.14 -3.64
N ALA A 22 -15.06 -9.40 -3.33
CA ALA A 22 -14.43 -10.71 -3.48
C ALA A 22 -13.48 -10.89 -2.30
N PRO A 23 -13.88 -11.55 -1.21
CA PRO A 23 -12.97 -11.78 -0.09
C PRO A 23 -11.70 -12.55 -0.52
N ILE A 24 -10.60 -12.33 0.19
CA ILE A 24 -9.35 -13.06 -0.01
C ILE A 24 -9.39 -14.33 0.86
N ASP A 25 -9.20 -15.50 0.24
CA ASP A 25 -9.21 -16.81 0.93
C ASP A 25 -7.85 -17.16 1.56
N HIS A 26 -7.28 -16.19 2.28
CA HIS A 26 -6.06 -16.34 3.06
C HIS A 26 -6.24 -15.66 4.41
N ALA A 27 -5.49 -16.12 5.41
CA ALA A 27 -5.48 -15.48 6.72
C ALA A 27 -5.13 -13.98 6.55
N ARG A 28 -5.99 -13.09 7.07
CA ARG A 28 -5.76 -11.65 7.00
C ARG A 28 -4.36 -11.35 7.55
N HIS A 29 -3.65 -10.46 6.85
CA HIS A 29 -2.28 -10.06 7.17
C HIS A 29 -1.20 -11.14 6.99
N SER A 30 -1.51 -12.28 6.36
CA SER A 30 -0.47 -13.22 5.92
C SER A 30 0.23 -12.75 4.65
N ARG A 31 1.43 -13.29 4.38
CA ARG A 31 2.16 -13.04 3.13
C ARG A 31 1.32 -13.43 1.90
N GLU A 32 0.56 -14.51 1.98
CA GLU A 32 -0.34 -14.97 0.91
C GLU A 32 -1.51 -14.01 0.70
N TYR A 33 -2.10 -13.50 1.78
CA TYR A 33 -3.13 -12.45 1.70
C TYR A 33 -2.61 -11.23 0.94
N PHE A 34 -1.40 -10.76 1.25
CA PHE A 34 -0.82 -9.60 0.56
C PHE A 34 -0.46 -9.89 -0.89
N ARG A 35 0.03 -11.09 -1.22
CA ARG A 35 0.31 -11.48 -2.61
C ARG A 35 -0.97 -11.54 -3.45
N GLU A 36 -2.05 -12.08 -2.91
CA GLU A 36 -3.36 -12.08 -3.57
C GLU A 36 -3.85 -10.64 -3.79
N LEU A 37 -3.75 -9.79 -2.76
CA LEU A 37 -4.09 -8.37 -2.84
C LEU A 37 -3.32 -7.66 -3.95
N ASP A 38 -2.01 -7.88 -4.02
CA ASP A 38 -1.13 -7.31 -5.05
C ASP A 38 -1.54 -7.79 -6.44
N SER A 39 -1.88 -9.07 -6.60
CA SER A 39 -2.31 -9.63 -7.90
C SER A 39 -3.57 -8.95 -8.45
N ARG A 40 -4.47 -8.51 -7.56
CA ARG A 40 -5.72 -7.84 -7.90
C ARG A 40 -5.49 -6.38 -8.30
N ILE A 41 -4.62 -5.68 -7.60
CA ILE A 41 -4.31 -4.27 -7.84
C ILE A 41 -3.38 -4.13 -9.04
N PHE A 42 -2.38 -5.00 -9.14
CA PHE A 42 -1.37 -5.03 -10.19
C PHE A 42 -1.70 -5.99 -11.32
N HIS A 43 -2.99 -6.11 -11.65
CA HIS A 43 -3.39 -6.81 -12.86
C HIS A 43 -2.61 -6.23 -14.06
N PRO A 44 -2.04 -7.06 -14.98
CA PRO A 44 -1.12 -6.61 -16.03
C PRO A 44 -1.61 -5.41 -16.86
N ARG A 45 -2.93 -5.31 -17.05
CA ARG A 45 -3.62 -4.19 -17.71
C ARG A 45 -3.32 -2.81 -17.10
N TYR A 46 -3.10 -2.74 -15.78
CA TYR A 46 -2.83 -1.52 -15.02
C TYR A 46 -1.32 -1.31 -14.85
N MET A 47 -0.55 -2.39 -14.74
CA MET A 47 0.91 -2.29 -14.61
C MET A 47 1.58 -1.56 -15.76
N ARG A 48 1.13 -1.77 -17.01
CA ARG A 48 1.66 -1.02 -18.16
C ARG A 48 1.52 0.52 -18.05
N LEU A 49 0.63 1.01 -17.18
CA LEU A 49 0.41 2.45 -16.99
C LEU A 49 1.40 3.04 -15.98
N THR A 50 1.89 2.25 -15.03
CA THR A 50 2.67 2.74 -13.89
C THR A 50 4.10 2.21 -13.84
N VAL A 51 4.45 1.25 -14.70
CA VAL A 51 5.79 0.66 -14.80
C VAL A 51 6.60 1.33 -15.92
N ALA A 52 7.85 1.72 -15.63
CA ALA A 52 8.79 2.25 -16.62
C ALA A 52 9.33 1.15 -17.54
N ASP A 53 9.76 1.52 -18.76
CA ASP A 53 10.36 0.57 -19.69
C ASP A 53 11.65 -0.02 -19.08
N GLY A 54 11.70 -1.35 -18.95
CA GLY A 54 12.83 -2.06 -18.34
C GLY A 54 12.75 -2.25 -16.82
N ASP A 55 11.69 -1.81 -16.16
CA ASP A 55 11.44 -2.07 -14.74
C ASP A 55 10.28 -3.07 -14.55
N THR A 56 10.15 -3.64 -13.35
CA THR A 56 9.05 -4.54 -12.95
C THR A 56 8.30 -4.03 -11.72
N ARG A 57 8.81 -3.00 -11.04
CA ARG A 57 8.20 -2.42 -9.85
C ARG A 57 7.03 -1.53 -10.23
N ALA A 58 5.93 -1.71 -9.52
CA ALA A 58 4.81 -0.79 -9.59
C ALA A 58 5.26 0.66 -9.32
N PHE A 59 4.66 1.61 -10.03
CA PHE A 59 4.95 3.05 -9.92
C PHE A 59 6.34 3.50 -10.38
N SER A 60 7.20 2.63 -10.90
CA SER A 60 8.54 2.99 -11.41
C SER A 60 8.53 4.04 -12.53
N ARG A 61 7.40 4.24 -13.22
CA ARG A 61 7.25 5.35 -14.17
C ARG A 61 7.23 6.73 -13.49
N TYR A 62 6.82 6.80 -12.24
CA TYR A 62 6.62 8.04 -11.49
C TYR A 62 7.57 8.20 -10.30
N VAL A 63 8.09 7.08 -9.78
CA VAL A 63 8.97 7.04 -8.62
C VAL A 63 10.34 6.58 -9.08
N ASP A 64 11.34 7.46 -8.91
CA ASP A 64 12.74 7.08 -8.99
C ASP A 64 13.14 6.37 -7.69
N PHE A 65 12.93 5.04 -7.65
CA PHE A 65 13.24 4.22 -6.49
C PHE A 65 14.73 4.23 -6.14
N ALA A 66 15.63 4.35 -7.13
CA ALA A 66 17.07 4.41 -6.84
C ALA A 66 17.42 5.68 -6.07
N ALA A 67 16.74 6.79 -6.37
CA ALA A 67 16.91 8.02 -5.63
C ALA A 67 16.34 7.98 -4.20
N LEU A 68 15.58 6.96 -3.80
CA LEU A 68 15.00 6.89 -2.45
C LEU A 68 15.97 6.38 -1.37
N GLU A 69 17.08 5.75 -1.77
CA GLU A 69 18.02 5.14 -0.84
C GLU A 69 18.52 6.13 0.22
N GLY A 70 18.31 5.79 1.49
CA GLY A 70 18.71 6.61 2.65
C GLY A 70 17.90 7.89 2.85
N LYS A 71 16.85 8.15 2.06
CA LYS A 71 15.99 9.34 2.22
C LYS A 71 14.87 9.10 3.22
N ASP A 72 14.49 10.16 3.92
CA ASP A 72 13.26 10.20 4.72
C ASP A 72 12.06 10.44 3.79
N VAL A 73 11.14 9.48 3.73
CA VAL A 73 9.97 9.51 2.84
C VAL A 73 8.69 9.49 3.68
N LEU A 74 7.78 10.44 3.41
CA LEU A 74 6.45 10.47 4.02
C LEU A 74 5.39 9.98 3.02
N GLU A 75 4.68 8.93 3.39
CA GLU A 75 3.48 8.47 2.68
C GLU A 75 2.21 8.88 3.45
N VAL A 76 1.32 9.62 2.80
CA VAL A 76 0.04 10.04 3.37
C VAL A 76 -1.09 9.26 2.73
N GLY A 77 -1.80 8.45 3.52
CA GLY A 77 -2.82 7.54 3.02
C GLY A 77 -2.26 6.22 2.47
N PRO A 78 -1.40 5.49 3.22
CA PRO A 78 -0.75 4.27 2.74
C PRO A 78 -1.72 3.12 2.40
N GLY A 79 -2.96 3.16 2.88
CA GLY A 79 -3.96 2.12 2.63
C GLY A 79 -3.47 0.74 3.06
N SER A 80 -3.35 -0.19 2.11
CA SER A 80 -2.83 -1.54 2.36
C SER A 80 -1.32 -1.64 2.51
N GLY A 81 -0.58 -0.53 2.36
CA GLY A 81 0.87 -0.47 2.60
C GLY A 81 1.75 -0.81 1.39
N ILE A 82 1.16 -0.95 0.19
CA ILE A 82 1.90 -1.37 -1.02
C ILE A 82 3.03 -0.40 -1.38
N ALA A 83 2.73 0.90 -1.47
CA ALA A 83 3.74 1.91 -1.80
C ALA A 83 4.82 2.00 -0.70
N VAL A 84 4.40 1.94 0.56
CA VAL A 84 5.30 1.94 1.73
C VAL A 84 6.29 0.79 1.67
N GLN A 85 5.84 -0.42 1.34
CA GLN A 85 6.74 -1.57 1.16
C GLN A 85 7.75 -1.31 0.05
N LEU A 86 7.31 -0.82 -1.13
CA LEU A 86 8.22 -0.54 -2.24
C LEU A 86 9.25 0.55 -1.90
N PHE A 87 8.87 1.56 -1.11
CA PHE A 87 9.80 2.59 -0.64
C PHE A 87 10.81 2.01 0.36
N ALA A 88 10.36 1.18 1.31
CA ALA A 88 11.23 0.51 2.27
C ALA A 88 12.23 -0.44 1.57
N GLU A 89 11.75 -1.26 0.62
CA GLU A 89 12.60 -2.15 -0.21
C GLU A 89 13.61 -1.38 -1.07
N ALA A 90 13.30 -0.13 -1.44
CA ALA A 90 14.22 0.77 -2.13
C ALA A 90 15.23 1.46 -1.19
N GLY A 91 15.23 1.13 0.10
CA GLY A 91 16.17 1.65 1.09
C GLY A 91 15.76 2.99 1.71
N ALA A 92 14.50 3.42 1.58
CA ALA A 92 14.01 4.65 2.19
C ALA A 92 13.70 4.47 3.68
N ASN A 93 13.96 5.51 4.48
CA ASN A 93 13.45 5.64 5.84
C ASN A 93 12.00 6.12 5.78
N THR A 94 11.07 5.17 5.66
CA THR A 94 9.66 5.50 5.37
C THR A 94 8.86 5.75 6.65
N THR A 95 8.15 6.87 6.68
CA THR A 95 7.09 7.17 7.65
C THR A 95 5.75 7.20 6.92
N ALA A 96 4.73 6.54 7.45
CA ALA A 96 3.40 6.53 6.85
C ALA A 96 2.34 7.00 7.85
N VAL A 97 1.36 7.77 7.37
CA VAL A 97 0.24 8.25 8.18
C VAL A 97 -1.09 8.02 7.47
N ASP A 98 -2.05 7.47 8.20
CA ASP A 98 -3.42 7.29 7.73
C ASP A 98 -4.41 7.76 8.80
N LEU A 99 -5.62 8.11 8.36
CA LEU A 99 -6.70 8.49 9.26
C LEU A 99 -7.38 7.25 9.88
N THR A 100 -7.24 6.08 9.25
CA THR A 100 -7.83 4.80 9.66
C THR A 100 -6.83 3.95 10.46
N PRO A 101 -7.24 3.37 11.61
CA PRO A 101 -6.42 2.35 12.28
C PRO A 101 -6.15 1.14 11.39
N TRP A 102 -7.13 0.78 10.55
CA TRP A 102 -7.02 -0.35 9.61
C TRP A 102 -5.79 -0.24 8.70
N ALA A 103 -5.53 0.94 8.12
CA ALA A 103 -4.41 1.12 7.20
C ALA A 103 -3.07 1.08 7.93
N VAL A 104 -3.00 1.67 9.14
CA VAL A 104 -1.79 1.64 9.98
C VAL A 104 -1.44 0.20 10.37
N GLU A 105 -2.42 -0.55 10.87
CA GLU A 105 -2.25 -1.95 11.28
C GLU A 105 -1.88 -2.84 10.08
N THR A 106 -2.59 -2.68 8.95
CA THR A 106 -2.35 -3.48 7.74
C THR A 106 -1.00 -3.17 7.11
N THR A 107 -0.60 -1.90 7.07
CA THR A 107 0.72 -1.51 6.56
C THR A 107 1.84 -2.08 7.44
N ARG A 108 1.71 -2.00 8.76
CA ARG A 108 2.70 -2.61 9.67
C ARG A 108 2.81 -4.12 9.44
N ALA A 109 1.67 -4.82 9.44
CA ALA A 109 1.66 -6.27 9.25
C ALA A 109 2.17 -6.68 7.85
N ARG A 110 1.98 -5.83 6.84
CA ARG A 110 2.57 -6.02 5.52
C ARG A 110 4.09 -5.99 5.56
N LEU A 111 4.69 -4.96 6.15
CA LEU A 111 6.14 -4.88 6.28
C LEU A 111 6.69 -6.10 7.03
N GLU A 112 6.10 -6.45 8.18
CA GLU A 112 6.49 -7.64 8.96
C GLU A 112 6.33 -8.95 8.17
N ALA A 113 5.33 -9.06 7.30
CA ALA A 113 5.11 -10.25 6.48
C ALA A 113 6.15 -10.40 5.35
N PHE A 114 6.84 -9.33 4.94
CA PHE A 114 7.82 -9.32 3.83
C PHE A 114 9.27 -9.11 4.25
N ASP A 115 9.53 -8.74 5.51
CA ASP A 115 10.86 -8.77 6.12
C ASP A 115 11.54 -10.16 6.05
#